data_AF-A0AA39JSH4-F1
#
_entry.id   AF-A0AA39JSH4-F1
#
_cell.length_a   1.000
_cell.length_b   1.000
_cell.length_c   1.000
_cell.angle_alpha   90.00
_cell.angle_beta   90.00
_cell.angle_gamma   90.00
#
_symmetry.space_group_name_H-M   'P 1'
#
loop_
_entity.id
_entity.type
_entity.pdbx_description
1 polymer ?
#
loop_
_entity_poly.entity_id
_entity_poly.type
_entity_poly.pdbx_seq_one_letter_code
_entity_poly.pdbx_strand_id
1 'polypeptide(L)'
;MSVPAFVRARYFAGGRWIVARQTLADDLEAFIADHEDVLDKLAAKHGMSGESIRRSVTNVASHRSPRSTNLANTILSDKMLKINEGKAPGDRLRLKEVKCTIADDEDYQNLSKEWKKELIDGLEGCRRQKQLSIHGTCHGVALDAQGCTGRVQREMAGCAYRTGVVGFSIFSRGHLDDQAIPECIDVDGALDFFPEALNMNVCNIIRLFDKYITMRSLIKRPREDRDAMRKEASKAISDGLECITRYKVRMNYDSFDTAIKAQHHIQIVGWPEGVDFKSPSDIGPTEDLCVLRDVLRSSACHWARMSKKEVEEFERELAQMEKKTRKPREDKGTKRQRSADEGGEGDEGDEQVEEERPAKRKKAGTGGSKKAAGRKSGSSKARGKNFQGMVPPKSKEFVESDEDGRTVLA
;
A
#
# COMPACT_ATOMS: atom_id res chain seq x y z
N MET A 1 -9.42 24.79 -54.95
CA MET A 1 -8.80 24.43 -53.66
C MET A 1 -9.43 23.13 -53.18
N SER A 2 -8.71 22.01 -53.34
CA SER A 2 -9.22 20.66 -53.03
C SER A 2 -8.93 20.34 -51.57
N VAL A 3 -9.97 20.09 -50.77
CA VAL A 3 -9.80 19.68 -49.37
C VAL A 3 -9.17 18.27 -49.36
N PRO A 4 -8.06 18.04 -48.65
CA PRO A 4 -7.39 16.74 -48.64
C PRO A 4 -8.33 15.62 -48.19
N ALA A 5 -8.34 14.51 -48.94
CA ALA A 5 -9.19 13.34 -48.68
C ALA A 5 -9.07 12.77 -47.25
N PHE A 6 -7.98 13.09 -46.55
CA PHE A 6 -7.71 12.71 -45.16
C PHE A 6 -8.66 13.37 -44.14
N VAL A 7 -9.23 14.54 -44.44
CA VAL A 7 -10.18 15.23 -43.55
C VAL A 7 -11.57 14.58 -43.58
N ARG A 8 -11.97 13.96 -44.70
CA ARG A 8 -13.27 13.25 -44.79
C ARG A 8 -13.28 11.96 -43.97
N ALA A 9 -12.17 11.23 -43.85
CA ALA A 9 -12.14 9.96 -43.12
C ALA A 9 -12.38 10.12 -41.60
N ARG A 10 -11.95 11.25 -40.99
CA ARG A 10 -12.17 11.52 -39.56
C ARG A 10 -13.62 11.85 -39.20
N TYR A 11 -14.37 12.49 -40.11
CA TYR A 11 -15.79 12.80 -39.88
C TYR A 11 -16.69 11.55 -39.95
N PHE A 12 -16.36 10.57 -40.80
CA PHE A 12 -17.11 9.31 -40.87
C PHE A 12 -16.90 8.38 -39.68
N ALA A 13 -15.71 8.40 -39.05
CA ALA A 13 -15.44 7.63 -37.84
C ALA A 13 -16.20 8.17 -36.61
N GLY A 14 -16.38 9.50 -36.51
CA GLY A 14 -17.14 10.12 -35.43
C GLY A 14 -18.63 9.76 -35.45
N GLY A 15 -19.24 9.67 -36.63
CA GLY A 15 -20.66 9.31 -36.77
C GLY A 15 -20.98 7.86 -36.33
N ARG A 16 -20.10 6.89 -36.66
CA ARG A 16 -20.29 5.49 -36.21
C ARG A 16 -20.16 5.33 -34.70
N TRP A 17 -19.29 6.11 -34.06
CA TRP A 17 -19.12 6.06 -32.61
C TRP A 17 -20.34 6.59 -31.85
N ILE A 18 -21.00 7.62 -32.39
CA ILE A 18 -22.25 8.16 -31.82
C ILE A 18 -23.37 7.12 -31.90
N VAL A 19 -23.55 6.47 -33.05
CA VAL A 19 -24.58 5.44 -33.24
C VAL A 19 -24.32 4.23 -32.33
N ALA A 20 -23.08 3.74 -32.26
CA ALA A 20 -22.74 2.59 -31.40
C ALA A 20 -22.93 2.88 -29.90
N ARG A 21 -22.71 4.14 -29.48
CA ARG A 21 -22.97 4.56 -28.11
C ARG A 21 -24.46 4.66 -27.81
N GLN A 22 -25.26 5.10 -28.78
CA GLN A 22 -26.71 5.15 -28.64
C GLN A 22 -27.30 3.73 -28.55
N THR A 23 -26.89 2.82 -29.43
CA THR A 23 -27.37 1.43 -29.38
C THR A 23 -27.01 0.75 -28.06
N LEU A 24 -25.80 0.99 -27.53
CA LEU A 24 -25.42 0.49 -26.21
C LEU A 24 -26.28 1.07 -25.09
N ALA A 25 -26.65 2.35 -25.17
CA ALA A 25 -27.52 2.97 -24.19
C ALA A 25 -28.93 2.35 -24.21
N ASP A 26 -29.49 2.14 -25.41
CA ASP A 26 -30.79 1.52 -25.60
C ASP A 26 -30.79 0.05 -25.12
N ASP A 27 -29.72 -0.71 -25.40
CA ASP A 27 -29.55 -2.09 -24.91
C ASP A 27 -29.44 -2.16 -23.38
N LEU A 28 -28.75 -1.19 -22.76
CA LEU A 28 -28.65 -1.08 -21.30
C LEU A 28 -29.99 -0.72 -20.66
N GLU A 29 -30.77 0.17 -21.28
CA GLU A 29 -32.10 0.54 -20.79
C GLU A 29 -33.07 -0.65 -20.88
N ALA A 30 -33.04 -1.40 -21.98
CA ALA A 30 -33.81 -2.64 -22.12
C ALA A 30 -33.42 -3.69 -21.06
N PHE A 31 -32.12 -3.86 -20.80
CA PHE A 31 -31.64 -4.77 -19.76
C PHE A 31 -32.10 -4.36 -18.35
N ILE A 32 -32.09 -3.06 -18.04
CA ILE A 32 -32.58 -2.55 -16.75
C ILE A 32 -34.08 -2.84 -16.60
N ALA A 33 -34.87 -2.58 -17.64
CA ALA A 33 -36.30 -2.86 -17.63
C ALA A 33 -36.60 -4.36 -17.43
N ASP A 34 -35.92 -5.25 -18.17
CA ASP A 34 -36.06 -6.70 -18.01
C ASP A 34 -35.70 -7.17 -16.60
N HIS A 35 -34.64 -6.60 -16.01
CA HIS A 35 -34.23 -6.92 -14.65
C HIS A 35 -35.29 -6.47 -13.62
N GLU A 36 -35.86 -5.28 -13.78
CA GLU A 36 -36.97 -4.80 -12.92
C GLU A 36 -38.19 -5.73 -13.00
N ASP A 37 -38.53 -6.16 -14.22
CA ASP A 37 -39.61 -7.11 -14.50
C ASP A 37 -39.41 -8.45 -13.78
N VAL A 38 -38.18 -8.96 -13.77
CA VAL A 38 -37.80 -10.18 -13.03
C VAL A 38 -37.94 -9.98 -11.52
N LEU A 39 -37.52 -8.83 -10.98
CA LEU A 39 -37.64 -8.54 -9.56
C LEU A 39 -39.10 -8.44 -9.11
N ASP A 40 -39.97 -7.82 -9.92
CA ASP A 40 -41.40 -7.71 -9.61
C ASP A 40 -42.12 -9.06 -9.73
N LYS A 41 -41.74 -9.92 -10.71
CA LYS A 41 -42.21 -11.32 -10.77
C LYS A 41 -41.79 -12.11 -9.54
N LEU A 42 -40.57 -11.91 -9.05
CA LEU A 42 -40.08 -12.53 -7.82
C LEU A 42 -40.87 -12.03 -6.60
N ALA A 43 -41.18 -10.74 -6.57
CA ALA A 43 -41.94 -10.10 -5.49
C ALA A 43 -43.36 -10.66 -5.40
N ALA A 44 -44.05 -10.76 -6.53
CA ALA A 44 -45.36 -11.39 -6.64
C ALA A 44 -45.32 -12.86 -6.22
N LYS A 45 -44.32 -13.63 -6.69
CA LYS A 45 -44.19 -15.07 -6.37
C LYS A 45 -44.02 -15.34 -4.87
N HIS A 46 -43.32 -14.47 -4.15
CA HIS A 46 -43.03 -14.64 -2.73
C HIS A 46 -43.92 -13.80 -1.80
N GLY A 47 -44.89 -13.04 -2.34
CA GLY A 47 -45.76 -12.17 -1.55
C GLY A 47 -45.00 -11.06 -0.81
N MET A 48 -43.86 -10.64 -1.33
CA MET A 48 -43.04 -9.57 -0.76
C MET A 48 -43.22 -8.27 -1.54
N SER A 49 -42.97 -7.12 -0.92
CA SER A 49 -42.90 -5.85 -1.66
C SER A 49 -41.73 -5.89 -2.66
N GLY A 50 -41.95 -5.42 -3.88
CA GLY A 50 -40.89 -5.26 -4.88
C GLY A 50 -39.72 -4.42 -4.37
N GLU A 51 -40.00 -3.43 -3.51
CA GLU A 51 -38.96 -2.65 -2.86
C GLU A 51 -38.12 -3.48 -1.88
N SER A 52 -38.73 -4.45 -1.18
CA SER A 52 -38.00 -5.35 -0.28
C SER A 52 -37.07 -6.27 -1.05
N ILE A 53 -37.49 -6.78 -2.22
CA ILE A 53 -36.64 -7.63 -3.06
C ILE A 53 -35.56 -6.81 -3.73
N ARG A 54 -35.90 -5.64 -4.31
CA ARG A 54 -34.92 -4.67 -4.82
C ARG A 54 -33.88 -4.37 -3.76
N ARG A 55 -34.31 -4.05 -2.54
CA ARG A 55 -33.42 -3.80 -1.41
C ARG A 55 -32.58 -5.03 -1.07
N SER A 56 -33.10 -6.25 -1.09
CA SER A 56 -32.30 -7.46 -0.85
C SER A 56 -31.25 -7.74 -1.94
N VAL A 57 -31.61 -7.53 -3.22
CA VAL A 57 -30.72 -7.75 -4.37
C VAL A 57 -29.66 -6.65 -4.49
N THR A 58 -30.03 -5.40 -4.22
CA THR A 58 -29.10 -4.26 -4.20
C THR A 58 -28.30 -4.15 -2.90
N ASN A 59 -28.81 -4.68 -1.78
CA ASN A 59 -28.11 -4.71 -0.48
C ASN A 59 -26.95 -5.70 -0.42
N VAL A 60 -26.62 -6.43 -1.49
CA VAL A 60 -25.41 -7.27 -1.51
C VAL A 60 -24.15 -6.44 -1.15
N ALA A 61 -24.19 -5.11 -1.29
CA ALA A 61 -23.19 -4.22 -0.73
C ALA A 61 -23.77 -2.88 -0.23
N SER A 62 -24.95 -2.84 0.39
CA SER A 62 -25.27 -1.62 1.15
C SER A 62 -24.40 -1.61 2.39
N HIS A 63 -23.33 -0.84 2.30
CA HIS A 63 -22.63 -0.32 3.44
C HIS A 63 -23.66 0.23 4.41
N ARG A 64 -23.98 -0.56 5.43
CA ARG A 64 -24.53 0.04 6.64
C ARG A 64 -23.40 0.89 7.16
N SER A 65 -23.46 2.19 6.88
CA SER A 65 -22.63 3.18 7.54
C SER A 65 -22.60 2.80 9.01
N PRO A 66 -21.41 2.73 9.64
CA PRO A 66 -21.32 2.40 11.05
C PRO A 66 -22.34 3.27 11.79
N ARG A 67 -23.20 2.62 12.60
CA ARG A 67 -24.32 3.31 13.25
C ARG A 67 -23.77 4.55 13.96
N SER A 68 -24.32 5.70 13.62
CA SER A 68 -23.93 6.97 14.24
C SER A 68 -24.06 6.86 15.76
N THR A 69 -23.17 7.57 16.45
CA THR A 69 -23.15 7.71 17.90
C THR A 69 -24.43 8.40 18.35
N ASN A 70 -25.41 7.63 18.84
CA ASN A 70 -26.60 8.18 19.47
C ASN A 70 -26.25 8.65 20.89
N LEU A 71 -26.66 9.87 21.25
CA LEU A 71 -26.52 10.46 22.58
C LEU A 71 -26.93 9.49 23.71
N ALA A 72 -28.02 8.75 23.54
CA ALA A 72 -28.48 7.79 24.55
C ALA A 72 -27.46 6.66 24.79
N ASN A 73 -26.83 6.15 23.73
CA ASN A 73 -25.78 5.13 23.85
C ASN A 73 -24.50 5.71 24.46
N THR A 74 -24.23 6.98 24.18
CA THR A 74 -23.10 7.72 24.73
C THR A 74 -23.24 7.92 26.23
N ILE A 75 -24.38 8.44 26.69
CA ILE A 75 -24.71 8.59 28.12
C ILE A 75 -24.60 7.24 28.83
N LEU A 76 -25.19 6.19 28.24
CA LEU A 76 -25.14 4.84 28.80
C LEU A 76 -23.71 4.32 28.94
N SER A 77 -22.86 4.53 27.92
CA SER A 77 -21.46 4.10 27.95
C SER A 77 -20.64 4.85 29.02
N ASP A 78 -20.82 6.17 29.14
CA ASP A 78 -20.11 6.99 30.12
C ASP A 78 -20.53 6.64 31.55
N LYS A 79 -21.85 6.56 31.81
CA LYS A 79 -22.37 6.16 33.11
C LYS A 79 -21.96 4.75 33.49
N MET A 80 -21.97 3.81 32.54
CA MET A 80 -21.50 2.44 32.77
C MET A 80 -20.01 2.39 33.12
N LEU A 81 -19.19 3.27 32.54
CA LEU A 81 -17.76 3.39 32.86
C LEU A 81 -17.58 3.92 34.29
N LYS A 82 -18.26 5.02 34.64
CA LYS A 82 -18.19 5.64 35.97
C LYS A 82 -18.69 4.72 37.10
N ILE A 83 -19.83 4.03 36.94
CA ILE A 83 -20.38 3.18 38.01
C ILE A 83 -19.54 1.91 38.21
N ASN A 84 -18.93 1.39 37.15
CA ASN A 84 -18.16 0.14 37.22
C ASN A 84 -16.65 0.36 37.43
N GLU A 85 -16.22 1.62 37.52
CA GLU A 85 -14.85 1.97 37.89
C GLU A 85 -14.55 1.44 39.30
N GLY A 86 -13.42 0.72 39.46
CA GLY A 86 -13.02 0.11 40.72
C GLY A 86 -13.76 -1.19 41.10
N LYS A 87 -14.82 -1.60 40.39
CA LYS A 87 -15.54 -2.86 40.69
C LYS A 87 -14.91 -4.07 40.02
N ALA A 88 -14.80 -5.17 40.76
CA ALA A 88 -14.35 -6.46 40.25
C ALA A 88 -15.33 -7.01 39.19
N PRO A 89 -14.89 -7.84 38.22
CA PRO A 89 -15.73 -8.28 37.11
C PRO A 89 -17.09 -8.91 37.48
N GLY A 90 -17.21 -9.54 38.65
CA GLY A 90 -18.47 -10.14 39.13
C GLY A 90 -19.45 -9.15 39.78
N ASP A 91 -18.95 -8.02 40.27
CA ASP A 91 -19.74 -7.01 41.02
C ASP A 91 -20.16 -5.81 40.16
N ARG A 92 -19.82 -5.85 38.86
CA ARG A 92 -20.18 -4.79 37.91
C ARG A 92 -21.69 -4.82 37.68
N LEU A 93 -22.31 -3.65 37.71
CA LEU A 93 -23.73 -3.51 37.41
C LEU A 93 -24.01 -3.89 35.97
N ARG A 94 -25.11 -4.59 35.76
CA ARG A 94 -25.56 -5.03 34.44
C ARG A 94 -26.21 -3.86 33.68
N LEU A 95 -26.28 -3.98 32.36
CA LEU A 95 -26.81 -2.93 31.48
C LEU A 95 -28.22 -2.44 31.89
N LYS A 96 -29.09 -3.36 32.33
CA LYS A 96 -30.46 -3.03 32.77
C LYS A 96 -30.46 -2.14 34.02
N GLU A 97 -29.62 -2.46 35.00
CA GLU A 97 -29.50 -1.71 36.25
C GLU A 97 -28.93 -0.31 35.99
N VAL A 98 -27.89 -0.23 35.15
CA VAL A 98 -27.30 1.07 34.76
C VAL A 98 -28.35 1.95 34.07
N LYS A 99 -29.18 1.38 33.18
CA LYS A 99 -30.27 2.14 32.53
C LYS A 99 -31.27 2.71 33.54
N CYS A 100 -31.64 1.96 34.57
CA CYS A 100 -32.51 2.48 35.64
C CYS A 100 -31.85 3.66 36.36
N THR A 101 -30.55 3.55 36.70
CA THR A 101 -29.83 4.63 37.40
C THR A 101 -29.65 5.91 36.58
N ILE A 102 -29.79 5.86 35.24
CA ILE A 102 -29.70 7.06 34.39
C ILE A 102 -30.98 7.89 34.47
N ALA A 103 -32.13 7.26 34.69
CA ALA A 103 -33.40 7.97 34.80
C ALA A 103 -33.42 8.89 36.04
N ASP A 104 -32.80 8.44 37.14
CA ASP A 104 -32.80 9.14 38.42
C ASP A 104 -31.66 10.16 38.58
N ASP A 105 -30.70 10.21 37.64
CA ASP A 105 -29.50 11.04 37.76
C ASP A 105 -29.68 12.43 37.12
N GLU A 106 -29.76 13.46 37.96
CA GLU A 106 -29.97 14.86 37.54
C GLU A 106 -28.88 15.36 36.57
N ASP A 107 -27.64 14.88 36.70
CA ASP A 107 -26.50 15.30 35.86
C ASP A 107 -26.73 14.94 34.39
N TYR A 108 -27.41 13.82 34.11
CA TYR A 108 -27.71 13.37 32.74
C TYR A 108 -29.06 13.84 32.21
N GLN A 109 -29.96 14.32 33.07
CA GLN A 109 -31.21 14.95 32.62
C GLN A 109 -30.97 16.37 32.09
N ASN A 110 -30.07 17.12 32.73
CA ASN A 110 -29.81 18.54 32.43
C ASN A 110 -28.49 18.78 31.66
N LEU A 111 -28.17 17.90 30.72
CA LEU A 111 -26.95 17.97 29.91
C LEU A 111 -26.86 19.25 29.07
N SER A 112 -25.82 20.05 29.27
CA SER A 112 -25.48 21.18 28.40
C SER A 112 -25.14 20.69 26.98
N LYS A 113 -25.32 21.56 25.97
CA LYS A 113 -25.01 21.21 24.56
C LYS A 113 -23.53 20.86 24.36
N GLU A 114 -22.65 21.55 25.07
CA GLU A 114 -21.20 21.33 25.02
C GLU A 114 -20.84 19.96 25.59
N TRP A 115 -21.43 19.61 26.74
CA TRP A 115 -21.14 18.34 27.39
C TRP A 115 -21.69 17.14 26.60
N LYS A 116 -22.85 17.29 25.95
CA LYS A 116 -23.36 16.28 24.98
C LYS A 116 -22.37 16.01 23.86
N LYS A 117 -21.74 17.06 23.32
CA LYS A 117 -20.76 16.94 22.24
C LYS A 117 -19.49 16.27 22.73
N GLU A 118 -18.98 16.68 23.88
CA GLU A 118 -17.79 16.08 24.49
C GLU A 118 -17.96 14.58 24.75
N LEU A 119 -19.13 14.18 25.26
CA LEU A 119 -19.48 12.76 25.46
C LEU A 119 -19.45 11.99 24.12
N ILE A 120 -20.05 12.55 23.06
CA ILE A 120 -20.07 11.92 21.73
C ILE A 120 -18.65 11.77 21.20
N ASP A 121 -17.87 12.85 21.23
CA ASP A 121 -16.47 12.87 20.77
C ASP A 121 -15.62 11.86 21.55
N GLY A 122 -15.85 11.73 22.86
CA GLY A 122 -15.20 10.73 23.72
C GLY A 122 -15.54 9.30 23.33
N LEU A 123 -16.81 8.99 23.08
CA LEU A 123 -17.22 7.66 22.62
C LEU A 123 -16.65 7.33 21.23
N GLU A 124 -16.60 8.31 20.33
CA GLU A 124 -15.97 8.14 19.02
C GLU A 124 -14.46 7.93 19.13
N GLY A 125 -13.80 8.65 20.04
CA GLY A 125 -12.40 8.43 20.41
C GLY A 125 -12.17 6.98 20.88
N CYS A 126 -12.99 6.49 21.82
CA CYS A 126 -12.92 5.12 22.31
C CYS A 126 -13.20 4.08 21.22
N ARG A 127 -14.18 4.31 20.34
CA ARG A 127 -14.48 3.41 19.21
C ARG A 127 -13.31 3.33 18.23
N ARG A 128 -12.72 4.48 17.87
CA ARG A 128 -11.51 4.55 17.04
C ARG A 128 -10.34 3.84 17.71
N GLN A 129 -10.14 4.05 19.00
CA GLN A 129 -9.07 3.39 19.74
C GLN A 129 -9.26 1.87 19.78
N LYS A 130 -10.49 1.38 19.98
CA LYS A 130 -10.80 -0.07 19.93
C LYS A 130 -10.58 -0.65 18.54
N GLN A 131 -10.94 0.07 17.49
CA GLN A 131 -10.70 -0.35 16.11
C GLN A 131 -9.21 -0.44 15.77
N LEU A 132 -8.37 0.39 16.40
CA LEU A 132 -6.91 0.39 16.24
C LEU A 132 -6.19 -0.43 17.33
N SER A 133 -6.93 -1.03 18.26
CA SER A 133 -6.34 -1.71 19.41
C SER A 133 -5.71 -3.02 18.98
N ILE A 134 -4.51 -3.29 19.49
CA ILE A 134 -3.82 -4.54 19.25
C ILE A 134 -4.53 -5.64 20.05
N HIS A 135 -4.99 -6.68 19.36
CA HIS A 135 -5.56 -7.84 20.04
C HIS A 135 -4.48 -8.57 20.86
N GLY A 136 -4.74 -8.81 22.15
CA GLY A 136 -3.81 -9.49 23.04
C GLY A 136 -3.66 -10.99 22.80
N THR A 137 -4.43 -11.58 21.88
CA THR A 137 -4.37 -13.03 21.58
C THR A 137 -4.25 -13.26 20.07
N CYS A 138 -3.40 -14.22 19.68
CA CYS A 138 -3.22 -14.61 18.27
C CYS A 138 -4.52 -15.09 17.62
N HIS A 139 -5.40 -15.72 18.38
CA HIS A 139 -6.72 -16.14 17.90
C HIS A 139 -7.62 -14.93 17.61
N GLY A 140 -7.64 -13.93 18.49
CA GLY A 140 -8.37 -12.68 18.26
C GLY A 140 -7.86 -11.93 17.03
N VAL A 141 -6.54 -11.85 16.84
CA VAL A 141 -5.92 -11.30 15.63
C VAL A 141 -6.39 -12.04 14.37
N ALA A 142 -6.42 -13.37 14.40
CA ALA A 142 -6.84 -14.18 13.25
C ALA A 142 -8.33 -13.96 12.89
N LEU A 143 -9.22 -13.89 13.89
CA LEU A 143 -10.64 -13.62 13.67
C LEU A 143 -10.87 -12.20 13.12
N ASP A 144 -10.15 -11.20 13.65
CA ASP A 144 -10.25 -9.83 13.15
C ASP A 144 -9.73 -9.71 11.72
N ALA A 145 -8.60 -10.37 11.41
CA ALA A 145 -8.07 -10.45 10.05
C ALA A 145 -9.09 -11.07 9.08
N GLN A 146 -9.71 -12.21 9.44
CA GLN A 146 -10.77 -12.83 8.63
C GLN A 146 -11.98 -11.91 8.43
N GLY A 147 -12.43 -11.22 9.50
CA GLY A 147 -13.52 -10.25 9.42
C GLY A 147 -13.18 -9.06 8.51
N CYS A 148 -11.94 -8.58 8.56
CA CYS A 148 -11.42 -7.55 7.65
C CYS A 148 -11.38 -8.04 6.20
N THR A 149 -10.79 -9.21 5.94
CA THR A 149 -10.70 -9.79 4.59
C THR A 149 -12.07 -9.99 3.97
N GLY A 150 -13.04 -10.52 4.73
CA GLY A 150 -14.42 -10.69 4.26
C GLY A 150 -15.16 -9.36 3.99
N ARG A 151 -14.75 -8.25 4.61
CA ARG A 151 -15.23 -6.90 4.22
C ARG A 151 -14.61 -6.48 2.90
N VAL A 152 -13.29 -6.61 2.74
CA VAL A 152 -12.59 -6.26 1.49
C VAL A 152 -13.15 -7.07 0.31
N GLN A 153 -13.44 -8.36 0.50
CA GLN A 153 -14.00 -9.21 -0.56
C GLN A 153 -15.34 -8.69 -1.06
N ARG A 154 -16.25 -8.35 -0.14
CA ARG A 154 -17.55 -7.77 -0.50
C ARG A 154 -17.40 -6.44 -1.21
N GLU A 155 -16.43 -5.62 -0.81
CA GLU A 155 -16.14 -4.34 -1.48
C GLU A 155 -15.61 -4.51 -2.89
N MET A 156 -14.64 -5.40 -3.08
CA MET A 156 -14.08 -5.64 -4.39
C MET A 156 -15.13 -6.25 -5.33
N ALA A 157 -15.91 -7.22 -4.84
CA ALA A 157 -17.02 -7.80 -5.62
C ALA A 157 -18.09 -6.76 -5.96
N GLY A 158 -18.47 -5.91 -5.00
CA GLY A 158 -19.43 -4.83 -5.24
C GLY A 158 -18.89 -3.76 -6.19
N CYS A 159 -17.59 -3.45 -6.15
CA CYS A 159 -16.93 -2.54 -7.07
C CYS A 159 -16.94 -3.10 -8.50
N ALA A 160 -16.55 -4.37 -8.68
CA ALA A 160 -16.59 -5.05 -9.97
C ALA A 160 -18.02 -5.08 -10.53
N TYR A 161 -19.00 -5.42 -9.72
CA TYR A 161 -20.40 -5.43 -10.14
C TYR A 161 -20.89 -4.05 -10.61
N ARG A 162 -20.54 -2.97 -9.89
CA ARG A 162 -21.03 -1.62 -10.21
C ARG A 162 -20.27 -0.91 -11.33
N THR A 163 -18.99 -1.22 -11.50
CA THR A 163 -18.09 -0.41 -12.35
C THR A 163 -17.33 -1.22 -13.40
N GLY A 164 -17.41 -2.55 -13.35
CA GLY A 164 -16.57 -3.44 -14.17
C GLY A 164 -15.10 -3.46 -13.76
N VAL A 165 -14.71 -2.77 -12.66
CA VAL A 165 -13.33 -2.80 -12.17
C VAL A 165 -13.05 -4.12 -11.46
N VAL A 166 -12.23 -4.95 -12.10
CA VAL A 166 -11.76 -6.22 -11.55
C VAL A 166 -10.45 -6.05 -10.79
N GLY A 167 -10.17 -6.97 -9.87
CA GLY A 167 -8.93 -6.96 -9.11
C GLY A 167 -8.80 -8.15 -8.18
N PHE A 168 -7.63 -8.27 -7.55
CA PHE A 168 -7.37 -9.28 -6.53
C PHE A 168 -6.69 -8.64 -5.31
N SER A 169 -6.72 -9.33 -4.18
CA SER A 169 -5.96 -8.93 -2.98
C SER A 169 -5.30 -10.13 -2.34
N ILE A 170 -4.10 -9.95 -1.80
CA ILE A 170 -3.35 -10.99 -1.09
C ILE A 170 -3.09 -10.51 0.34
N PHE A 171 -3.46 -11.32 1.32
CA PHE A 171 -3.26 -11.07 2.74
C PHE A 171 -2.27 -12.08 3.29
N SER A 172 -1.32 -11.58 4.08
CA SER A 172 -0.31 -12.36 4.77
C SER A 172 -0.35 -12.02 6.24
N ARG A 173 0.02 -12.98 7.09
CA ARG A 173 0.32 -12.70 8.50
C ARG A 173 1.56 -11.82 8.61
N GLY A 174 1.57 -10.95 9.61
CA GLY A 174 2.70 -10.06 9.90
C GLY A 174 3.77 -10.74 10.73
N HIS A 175 3.38 -11.65 11.62
CA HIS A 175 4.28 -12.37 12.52
C HIS A 175 4.20 -13.89 12.32
N LEU A 176 5.28 -14.61 12.66
CA LEU A 176 5.31 -16.08 12.52
C LEU A 176 4.34 -16.78 13.47
N ASP A 177 4.14 -16.19 14.65
CA ASP A 177 3.27 -16.73 15.69
C ASP A 177 1.78 -16.38 15.48
N ASP A 178 1.46 -15.53 14.49
CA ASP A 178 0.07 -15.24 14.16
C ASP A 178 -0.58 -16.48 13.55
N GLN A 179 -1.79 -16.79 14.04
CA GLN A 179 -2.59 -17.92 13.55
C GLN A 179 -3.43 -17.56 12.31
N ALA A 180 -3.29 -16.34 11.79
CA ALA A 180 -3.97 -15.92 10.56
C ALA A 180 -3.44 -16.73 9.38
N ILE A 181 -4.35 -17.32 8.62
CA ILE A 181 -4.03 -18.09 7.40
C ILE A 181 -3.88 -17.08 6.26
N PRO A 182 -2.77 -17.12 5.49
CA PRO A 182 -2.64 -16.30 4.29
C PRO A 182 -3.78 -16.59 3.31
N GLU A 183 -4.43 -15.54 2.83
CA GLU A 183 -5.66 -15.61 2.05
C GLU A 183 -5.54 -14.74 0.81
N CYS A 184 -6.18 -15.15 -0.28
CA CYS A 184 -6.34 -14.33 -1.47
C CYS A 184 -7.81 -14.13 -1.77
N ILE A 185 -8.14 -12.92 -2.21
CA ILE A 185 -9.45 -12.60 -2.77
C ILE A 185 -9.29 -12.56 -4.28
N ASP A 186 -10.12 -13.33 -4.96
CA ASP A 186 -10.30 -13.26 -6.41
C ASP A 186 -11.60 -12.54 -6.74
N VAL A 187 -11.57 -11.63 -7.70
CA VAL A 187 -12.78 -11.02 -8.27
C VAL A 187 -12.72 -11.17 -9.77
N ASP A 188 -13.69 -11.92 -10.29
CA ASP A 188 -13.90 -12.14 -11.73
C ASP A 188 -12.67 -12.74 -12.45
N GLY A 189 -12.04 -13.75 -11.83
CA GLY A 189 -10.90 -14.48 -12.41
C GLY A 189 -9.60 -13.67 -12.47
N ALA A 190 -9.50 -12.54 -11.77
CA ALA A 190 -8.29 -11.72 -11.74
C ALA A 190 -7.03 -12.48 -11.31
N LEU A 191 -7.17 -13.58 -10.55
CA LEU A 191 -6.05 -14.44 -10.16
C LEU A 191 -5.48 -15.30 -11.32
N ASP A 192 -6.21 -15.50 -12.41
CA ASP A 192 -5.71 -16.23 -13.60
C ASP A 192 -4.58 -15.48 -14.32
N PHE A 193 -4.43 -14.18 -14.06
CA PHE A 193 -3.26 -13.39 -14.47
C PHE A 193 -1.93 -14.05 -14.08
N PHE A 194 -1.86 -14.67 -12.90
CA PHE A 194 -0.62 -15.24 -12.40
C PHE A 194 -0.14 -16.47 -13.19
N PRO A 195 -0.96 -17.52 -13.40
CA PRO A 195 -0.56 -18.63 -14.25
C PRO A 195 -0.40 -18.21 -15.72
N GLU A 196 -1.24 -17.32 -16.25
CA GLU A 196 -1.20 -16.96 -17.68
C GLU A 196 -0.04 -16.02 -18.03
N ALA A 197 0.18 -14.96 -17.24
CA ALA A 197 1.16 -13.94 -17.54
C ALA A 197 2.52 -14.19 -16.88
N LEU A 198 2.54 -14.76 -15.66
CA LEU A 198 3.77 -14.99 -14.91
C LEU A 198 4.23 -16.46 -14.92
N ASN A 199 3.42 -17.38 -15.45
CA ASN A 199 3.66 -18.82 -15.38
C ASN A 199 3.90 -19.30 -13.93
N MET A 200 3.14 -18.72 -13.00
CA MET A 200 3.24 -19.03 -11.58
C MET A 200 1.86 -19.31 -10.98
N ASN A 201 1.74 -20.43 -10.28
CA ASN A 201 0.54 -20.75 -9.53
C ASN A 201 0.33 -19.73 -8.39
N VAL A 202 -0.90 -19.25 -8.24
CA VAL A 202 -1.32 -18.28 -7.21
C VAL A 202 -0.89 -18.70 -5.80
N CYS A 203 -1.06 -19.99 -5.45
CA CYS A 203 -0.66 -20.51 -4.14
C CYS A 203 0.85 -20.37 -3.89
N ASN A 204 1.68 -20.48 -4.94
CA ASN A 204 3.12 -20.27 -4.81
C ASN A 204 3.43 -18.79 -4.56
N ILE A 205 2.69 -17.88 -5.20
CA ILE A 205 2.85 -16.43 -4.98
C ILE A 205 2.43 -16.05 -3.56
N ILE A 206 1.29 -16.55 -3.07
CA ILE A 206 0.86 -16.33 -1.68
C ILE A 206 1.92 -16.83 -0.70
N ARG A 207 2.48 -18.04 -0.92
CA ARG A 207 3.54 -18.58 -0.06
C ARG A 207 4.83 -17.77 -0.12
N LEU A 208 5.22 -17.30 -1.30
CA LEU A 208 6.41 -16.46 -1.47
C LEU A 208 6.22 -15.10 -0.79
N PHE A 209 5.02 -14.52 -0.92
CA PHE A 209 4.65 -13.28 -0.26
C PHE A 209 4.60 -13.45 1.25
N ASP A 210 3.93 -14.50 1.77
CA ASP A 210 3.88 -14.82 3.19
C ASP A 210 5.30 -14.96 3.76
N LYS A 211 6.12 -15.80 3.12
CA LYS A 211 7.52 -15.99 3.50
C LYS A 211 8.29 -14.67 3.50
N TYR A 212 8.14 -13.83 2.48
CA TYR A 212 8.82 -12.54 2.42
C TYR A 212 8.42 -11.64 3.59
N ILE A 213 7.13 -11.53 3.91
CA ILE A 213 6.63 -10.70 5.00
C ILE A 213 7.09 -11.25 6.35
N THR A 214 6.94 -12.55 6.62
CA THR A 214 7.35 -13.11 7.92
C THR A 214 8.86 -13.17 8.11
N MET A 215 9.64 -13.37 7.04
CA MET A 215 11.09 -13.22 7.13
C MET A 215 11.49 -11.77 7.42
N ARG A 216 10.76 -10.80 6.86
CA ARG A 216 11.03 -9.38 7.09
C ARG A 216 10.67 -8.94 8.52
N SER A 217 9.68 -9.55 9.16
CA SER A 217 9.36 -9.26 10.57
C SER A 217 10.38 -9.86 11.54
N LEU A 218 10.98 -11.01 11.20
CA LEU A 218 12.09 -11.60 11.95
C LEU A 218 13.39 -10.81 11.85
N ILE A 219 13.67 -10.27 10.66
CA ILE A 219 14.78 -9.33 10.49
C ILE A 219 14.32 -8.03 11.14
N LYS A 220 14.59 -7.84 12.45
CA LYS A 220 14.50 -6.53 13.14
C LYS A 220 14.87 -5.48 12.10
N ARG A 221 13.91 -4.62 11.69
CA ARG A 221 14.01 -3.73 10.51
C ARG A 221 15.48 -3.45 10.26
N PRO A 222 16.10 -3.99 9.18
CA PRO A 222 17.55 -4.04 9.04
C PRO A 222 18.09 -2.69 9.46
N ARG A 223 18.75 -2.72 10.63
CA ARG A 223 19.04 -1.57 11.49
C ARG A 223 19.39 -0.40 10.61
N GLU A 224 18.48 0.58 10.46
CA GLU A 224 18.41 1.53 9.33
C GLU A 224 19.77 1.79 8.69
N ASP A 225 20.17 0.86 7.83
CA ASP A 225 21.55 0.82 7.41
C ASP A 225 21.69 1.98 6.46
N ARG A 226 22.70 2.82 6.66
CA ARG A 226 22.87 4.02 5.84
C ARG A 226 22.91 3.62 4.36
N ASP A 227 23.51 2.49 4.04
CA ASP A 227 23.55 1.96 2.68
C ASP A 227 22.19 1.47 2.17
N ALA A 228 21.34 0.91 3.03
CA ALA A 228 19.98 0.55 2.68
C ALA A 228 19.14 1.81 2.39
N MET A 229 19.29 2.86 3.20
CA MET A 229 18.61 4.14 3.00
C MET A 229 19.05 4.84 1.71
N ARG A 230 20.35 4.81 1.40
CA ARG A 230 20.90 5.32 0.14
C ARG A 230 20.32 4.60 -1.07
N LYS A 231 20.29 3.26 -1.02
CA LYS A 231 19.72 2.42 -2.07
C LYS A 231 18.24 2.70 -2.26
N GLU A 232 17.50 2.85 -1.17
CA GLU A 232 16.07 3.12 -1.22
C GLU A 232 15.75 4.51 -1.78
N ALA A 233 16.42 5.56 -1.31
CA ALA A 233 16.25 6.92 -1.84
C ALA A 233 16.65 6.99 -3.32
N SER A 234 17.78 6.38 -3.70
CA SER A 234 18.23 6.34 -5.11
C SER A 234 17.25 5.59 -5.99
N LYS A 235 16.68 4.49 -5.50
CA LYS A 235 15.67 3.71 -6.22
C LYS A 235 14.38 4.51 -6.36
N ALA A 236 13.88 5.14 -5.30
CA ALA A 236 12.66 5.96 -5.35
C ALA A 236 12.78 7.11 -6.36
N ILE A 237 13.93 7.79 -6.40
CA ILE A 237 14.20 8.86 -7.39
C ILE A 237 14.20 8.29 -8.81
N SER A 238 14.88 7.16 -9.03
CA SER A 238 14.99 6.53 -10.35
C SER A 238 13.65 5.98 -10.85
N ASP A 239 12.91 5.27 -10.00
CA ASP A 239 11.58 4.71 -10.30
C ASP A 239 10.60 5.84 -10.61
N GLY A 240 10.65 6.93 -9.84
CA GLY A 240 9.82 8.11 -10.09
C GLY A 240 10.13 8.77 -11.44
N LEU A 241 11.41 8.85 -11.81
CA LEU A 241 11.86 9.42 -13.09
C LEU A 241 11.41 8.55 -14.27
N GLU A 242 11.58 7.23 -14.15
CA GLU A 242 11.13 6.26 -15.14
C GLU A 242 9.60 6.28 -15.30
N CYS A 243 8.86 6.44 -14.21
CA CYS A 243 7.40 6.53 -14.24
C CYS A 243 6.89 7.73 -15.07
N ILE A 244 7.49 8.91 -14.88
CA ILE A 244 7.03 10.14 -15.57
C ILE A 244 7.49 10.23 -17.03
N THR A 245 8.69 9.70 -17.32
CA THR A 245 9.28 9.67 -18.67
C THR A 245 8.76 8.50 -19.51
N ARG A 246 8.36 7.38 -18.86
CA ARG A 246 7.96 6.10 -19.47
C ARG A 246 9.10 5.33 -20.14
N TYR A 247 10.35 5.68 -19.85
CA TYR A 247 11.53 4.95 -20.29
C TYR A 247 12.66 5.13 -19.29
N LYS A 248 13.67 4.26 -19.37
CA LYS A 248 14.78 4.24 -18.43
C LYS A 248 15.74 5.40 -18.69
N VAL A 249 15.62 6.48 -17.91
CA VAL A 249 16.57 7.61 -17.88
C VAL A 249 17.50 7.47 -16.69
N ARG A 250 18.81 7.64 -16.90
CA ARG A 250 19.78 7.67 -15.81
C ARG A 250 19.77 9.07 -15.18
N MET A 251 19.53 9.14 -13.87
CA MET A 251 19.58 10.40 -13.12
C MET A 251 20.98 11.02 -13.17
N ASN A 252 21.07 12.31 -13.50
CA ASN A 252 22.30 13.09 -13.51
C ASN A 252 22.13 14.32 -12.61
N TYR A 253 22.85 14.34 -11.48
CA TYR A 253 22.76 15.39 -10.48
C TYR A 253 23.61 16.61 -10.85
N ASP A 254 24.80 16.41 -11.44
CA ASP A 254 25.73 17.49 -11.78
C ASP A 254 25.20 18.37 -12.91
N SER A 255 24.49 17.76 -13.87
CA SER A 255 23.89 18.47 -15.00
C SER A 255 22.37 18.30 -15.00
N PHE A 256 21.75 18.38 -13.83
CA PHE A 256 20.31 18.19 -13.66
C PHE A 256 19.50 19.17 -14.53
N ASP A 257 19.88 20.44 -14.52
CA ASP A 257 19.19 21.50 -15.25
C ASP A 257 19.22 21.29 -16.78
N THR A 258 20.34 20.82 -17.34
CA THR A 258 20.46 20.63 -18.79
C THR A 258 19.99 19.25 -19.25
N ALA A 259 20.44 18.18 -18.57
CA ALA A 259 20.17 16.81 -18.99
C ALA A 259 18.79 16.29 -18.58
N ILE A 260 18.19 16.84 -17.51
CA ILE A 260 16.87 16.40 -17.03
C ILE A 260 15.82 17.48 -17.28
N LYS A 261 15.99 18.70 -16.74
CA LYS A 261 14.97 19.75 -16.90
C LYS A 261 14.83 20.22 -18.34
N ALA A 262 15.92 20.64 -19.00
CA ALA A 262 15.82 21.17 -20.37
C ALA A 262 15.42 20.09 -21.38
N GLN A 263 15.99 18.88 -21.26
CA GLN A 263 15.75 17.81 -22.22
C GLN A 263 14.37 17.14 -22.07
N HIS A 264 13.88 16.98 -20.84
CA HIS A 264 12.65 16.22 -20.58
C HIS A 264 11.49 17.09 -20.05
N HIS A 265 11.74 18.36 -19.74
CA HIS A 265 10.76 19.29 -19.17
C HIS A 265 10.14 18.76 -17.87
N ILE A 266 10.99 18.15 -17.04
CA ILE A 266 10.61 17.51 -15.78
C ILE A 266 11.47 18.08 -14.66
N GLN A 267 10.85 18.36 -13.53
CA GLN A 267 11.51 18.81 -12.32
C GLN A 267 11.07 17.98 -11.11
N ILE A 268 11.90 17.96 -10.07
CA ILE A 268 11.58 17.34 -8.80
C ILE A 268 11.04 18.43 -7.85
N VAL A 269 9.82 18.23 -7.37
CA VAL A 269 9.12 19.17 -6.49
C VAL A 269 9.15 18.61 -5.07
N GLY A 270 9.24 19.48 -4.07
CA GLY A 270 9.21 19.09 -2.66
C GLY A 270 10.49 18.42 -2.17
N TRP A 271 11.65 18.77 -2.77
CA TRP A 271 12.94 18.40 -2.19
C TRP A 271 13.08 19.02 -0.79
N PRO A 272 13.58 18.28 0.21
CA PRO A 272 13.56 18.75 1.60
C PRO A 272 14.47 19.97 1.81
N GLU A 273 13.98 20.94 2.59
CA GLU A 273 14.75 22.13 2.96
C GLU A 273 15.96 21.74 3.83
N GLY A 274 17.11 22.37 3.57
CA GLY A 274 18.36 22.10 4.30
C GLY A 274 19.16 20.90 3.79
N VAL A 275 18.60 20.08 2.90
CA VAL A 275 19.33 18.96 2.27
C VAL A 275 19.85 19.37 0.90
N ASP A 276 21.15 19.34 0.71
CA ASP A 276 21.79 19.62 -0.58
C ASP A 276 21.21 18.74 -1.71
N PHE A 277 20.95 19.36 -2.86
CA PHE A 277 20.48 18.64 -4.05
C PHE A 277 21.63 17.85 -4.71
N LYS A 278 21.91 16.65 -4.19
CA LYS A 278 23.01 15.76 -4.62
C LYS A 278 22.54 14.31 -4.74
N SER A 279 23.41 13.44 -5.24
CA SER A 279 23.14 12.00 -5.24
C SER A 279 22.93 11.51 -3.80
N PRO A 280 21.94 10.61 -3.53
CA PRO A 280 21.76 10.06 -2.19
C PRO A 280 23.02 9.38 -1.62
N SER A 281 23.89 8.87 -2.48
CA SER A 281 25.19 8.30 -2.07
C SER A 281 26.16 9.34 -1.51
N ASP A 282 26.06 10.59 -1.98
CA ASP A 282 26.94 11.71 -1.61
C ASP A 282 26.40 12.51 -0.42
N ILE A 283 25.17 12.22 0.03
CA ILE A 283 24.62 12.77 1.27
C ILE A 283 25.36 12.11 2.45
N GLY A 284 26.08 12.95 3.19
CA GLY A 284 26.92 12.56 4.32
C GLY A 284 26.11 12.30 5.61
N PRO A 285 25.34 13.29 6.09
CA PRO A 285 24.57 13.16 7.32
C PRO A 285 23.46 12.11 7.18
N THR A 286 23.39 11.22 8.17
CA THR A 286 22.35 10.18 8.21
C THR A 286 20.96 10.79 8.38
N GLU A 287 20.86 11.90 9.12
CA GLU A 287 19.59 12.61 9.36
C GLU A 287 18.99 13.16 8.06
N ASP A 288 19.78 13.86 7.25
CA ASP A 288 19.36 14.38 5.94
C ASP A 288 18.88 13.27 5.00
N LEU A 289 19.57 12.13 5.02
CA LEU A 289 19.20 10.97 4.21
C LEU A 289 17.88 10.33 4.68
N CYS A 290 17.65 10.29 6.00
CA CYS A 290 16.37 9.86 6.56
C CYS A 290 15.24 10.79 6.12
N VAL A 291 15.43 12.11 6.24
CA VAL A 291 14.46 13.12 5.81
C VAL A 291 14.14 12.95 4.33
N LEU A 292 15.17 12.85 3.47
CA LEU A 292 15.00 12.63 2.03
C LEU A 292 14.22 11.35 1.72
N ARG A 293 14.57 10.23 2.36
CA ARG A 293 13.87 8.95 2.20
C ARG A 293 12.39 9.07 2.58
N ASP A 294 12.09 9.75 3.68
CA ASP A 294 10.74 9.84 4.21
C ASP A 294 9.86 10.81 3.38
N VAL A 295 10.40 11.90 2.84
CA VAL A 295 9.67 12.76 1.89
C VAL A 295 9.43 12.08 0.53
N LEU A 296 10.36 11.24 0.06
CA LEU A 296 10.16 10.43 -1.15
C LEU A 296 9.09 9.35 -0.93
N ARG A 297 9.10 8.68 0.23
CA ARG A 297 8.10 7.65 0.59
C ARG A 297 6.70 8.23 0.80
N SER A 298 6.61 9.40 1.41
CA SER A 298 5.33 10.09 1.63
C SER A 298 4.79 10.79 0.38
N SER A 299 5.50 10.72 -0.76
CA SER A 299 5.22 11.43 -2.01
C SER A 299 5.21 12.96 -1.91
N ALA A 300 5.67 13.52 -0.78
CA ALA A 300 5.90 14.96 -0.64
C ALA A 300 6.99 15.44 -1.61
N CYS A 301 8.01 14.61 -1.85
CA CYS A 301 8.98 14.79 -2.91
C CYS A 301 8.62 13.90 -4.11
N HIS A 302 8.32 14.50 -5.26
CA HIS A 302 7.93 13.76 -6.46
C HIS A 302 8.33 14.48 -7.75
N TRP A 303 8.36 13.73 -8.84
CA TRP A 303 8.60 14.27 -10.18
C TRP A 303 7.33 14.90 -10.75
N ALA A 304 7.47 16.11 -11.30
CA ALA A 304 6.39 16.84 -11.95
C ALA A 304 6.83 17.30 -13.35
N ARG A 305 5.88 17.30 -14.29
CA ARG A 305 6.10 17.93 -15.59
C ARG A 305 6.03 19.43 -15.43
N MET A 306 7.01 20.14 -15.98
CA MET A 306 7.01 21.60 -16.01
C MET A 306 5.87 22.10 -16.89
N SER A 307 5.23 23.19 -16.49
CA SER A 307 4.27 23.88 -17.35
C SER A 307 4.98 24.53 -18.53
N LYS A 308 4.26 24.82 -19.63
CA LYS A 308 4.87 25.48 -20.80
C LYS A 308 5.54 26.82 -20.44
N LYS A 309 4.94 27.56 -19.50
CA LYS A 309 5.49 28.84 -19.02
C LYS A 309 6.79 28.62 -18.24
N GLU A 310 6.82 27.65 -17.34
CA GLU A 310 8.05 27.28 -16.61
C GLU A 310 9.15 26.83 -17.57
N VAL A 311 8.81 26.08 -18.63
CA VAL A 311 9.78 25.68 -19.66
C VAL A 311 10.35 26.88 -20.39
N GLU A 312 9.50 27.80 -20.87
CA GLU A 312 9.94 29.01 -21.58
C GLU A 312 10.78 29.94 -20.69
N GLU A 313 10.42 30.08 -19.43
CA GLU A 313 11.18 30.85 -18.43
C GLU A 313 12.54 30.21 -18.17
N PHE A 314 12.57 28.89 -17.96
CA PHE A 314 13.80 28.15 -17.72
C PHE A 314 14.74 28.13 -18.92
N GLU A 315 14.22 27.98 -20.14
CA GLU A 315 15.01 28.10 -21.37
C GLU A 315 15.60 29.51 -21.52
N ARG A 316 14.84 30.54 -21.14
CA ARG A 316 15.33 31.93 -21.13
C ARG A 316 16.45 32.14 -20.11
N GLU A 317 16.34 31.54 -18.93
CA GLU A 317 17.40 31.57 -17.90
C GLU A 317 18.67 30.86 -18.38
N LEU A 318 18.55 29.66 -18.95
CA LEU A 318 19.69 28.93 -19.53
C LEU A 318 20.36 29.74 -20.64
N ALA A 319 19.59 30.34 -21.55
CA ALA A 319 20.12 31.19 -22.62
C ALA A 319 20.82 32.46 -22.11
N GLN A 320 20.47 32.96 -20.91
CA GLN A 320 21.19 34.04 -20.26
C GLN A 320 22.48 33.57 -19.59
N MET A 321 22.48 32.37 -18.99
CA MET A 321 23.66 31.80 -18.33
C MET A 321 24.75 31.41 -19.34
N GLU A 322 24.40 30.81 -20.47
CA GLU A 322 25.38 30.42 -21.51
C GLU A 322 26.11 31.60 -22.13
N LYS A 323 25.49 32.80 -22.13
CA LYS A 323 26.12 34.03 -22.65
C LYS A 323 27.22 34.59 -21.76
N LYS A 324 27.43 34.05 -20.55
CA LYS A 324 28.67 34.30 -19.79
C LYS A 324 29.81 33.46 -20.37
N THR A 325 30.22 33.82 -21.59
CA THR A 325 31.41 33.28 -22.27
C THR A 325 32.57 33.22 -21.29
N ARG A 326 33.07 31.99 -21.07
CA ARG A 326 34.29 31.72 -20.30
C ARG A 326 35.37 32.70 -20.76
N LYS A 327 35.96 33.46 -19.81
CA LYS A 327 37.12 34.31 -20.10
C LYS A 327 38.13 33.47 -20.90
N PRO A 328 38.64 33.97 -22.03
CA PRO A 328 39.70 33.28 -22.75
C PRO A 328 40.83 33.03 -21.76
N ARG A 329 41.26 31.77 -21.63
CA ARG A 329 42.39 31.39 -20.76
C ARG A 329 43.59 32.26 -21.15
N GLU A 330 44.19 32.94 -20.18
CA GLU A 330 45.36 33.81 -20.36
C GLU A 330 46.57 33.03 -20.91
N ASP A 331 46.62 31.71 -20.72
CA ASP A 331 47.65 30.81 -21.25
C ASP A 331 47.45 30.39 -22.71
N LYS A 332 46.51 31.00 -23.45
CA LYS A 332 46.36 30.77 -24.89
C LYS A 332 47.49 31.49 -25.64
N GLY A 333 48.71 30.97 -25.53
CA GLY A 333 49.91 31.48 -26.21
C GLY A 333 51.24 31.10 -25.55
N THR A 334 51.26 30.64 -24.30
CA THR A 334 52.50 30.36 -23.57
C THR A 334 53.13 29.06 -24.07
N LYS A 335 54.19 29.18 -24.87
CA LYS A 335 54.99 28.09 -25.43
C LYS A 335 55.65 27.32 -24.26
N ARG A 336 55.09 26.17 -23.89
CA ARG A 336 55.70 25.27 -22.89
C ARG A 336 57.14 24.98 -23.30
N GLN A 337 58.11 25.38 -22.49
CA GLN A 337 59.50 24.97 -22.65
C GLN A 337 59.56 23.44 -22.55
N ARG A 338 60.02 22.80 -23.62
CA ARG A 338 60.46 21.40 -23.57
C ARG A 338 61.76 21.39 -22.77
N SER A 339 61.70 20.90 -21.54
CA SER A 339 62.90 20.53 -20.78
C SER A 339 63.61 19.42 -21.56
N ALA A 340 64.81 19.73 -22.02
CA ALA A 340 65.72 18.80 -22.66
C ALA A 340 66.25 17.81 -21.61
N ASP A 341 65.94 16.55 -21.85
CA ASP A 341 66.85 15.40 -21.84
C ASP A 341 68.30 15.69 -21.41
N GLU A 342 68.67 15.27 -20.20
CA GLU A 342 70.05 14.90 -19.84
C GLU A 342 70.04 13.43 -19.40
N GLY A 343 70.86 12.65 -20.08
CA GLY A 343 70.87 11.19 -20.05
C GLY A 343 71.50 10.57 -18.80
N GLY A 344 71.10 9.33 -18.58
CA GLY A 344 71.79 8.36 -17.72
C GLY A 344 71.81 7.01 -18.43
N GLU A 345 72.97 6.67 -18.99
CA GLU A 345 73.36 5.30 -19.37
C GLU A 345 73.44 4.38 -18.14
N GLY A 346 73.14 3.10 -18.33
CA GLY A 346 73.26 2.03 -17.34
C GLY A 346 72.24 0.92 -17.62
N ASP A 347 72.45 0.01 -18.56
CA ASP A 347 73.36 -1.16 -18.50
C ASP A 347 72.60 -2.45 -18.07
N GLU A 348 72.69 -3.42 -18.98
CA GLU A 348 72.49 -4.88 -18.93
C GLU A 348 71.32 -5.60 -18.20
N GLY A 349 70.69 -6.49 -18.98
CA GLY A 349 70.08 -7.75 -18.54
C GLY A 349 68.55 -7.73 -18.35
N ASP A 350 67.77 -8.75 -18.66
CA ASP A 350 67.93 -10.05 -19.30
C ASP A 350 66.49 -10.60 -19.45
N GLU A 351 66.32 -11.57 -20.35
CA GLU A 351 65.22 -12.54 -20.44
C GLU A 351 63.78 -12.14 -20.84
N GLN A 352 63.40 -12.71 -21.99
CA GLN A 352 62.06 -12.94 -22.50
C GLN A 352 61.20 -13.76 -21.54
N VAL A 353 59.94 -13.36 -21.31
CA VAL A 353 58.79 -14.29 -21.30
C VAL A 353 57.55 -13.55 -21.82
N GLU A 354 56.98 -14.03 -22.92
CA GLU A 354 55.62 -13.69 -23.37
C GLU A 354 54.60 -14.14 -22.31
N GLU A 355 53.76 -13.23 -21.81
CA GLU A 355 52.57 -13.62 -21.05
C GLU A 355 51.29 -13.25 -21.81
N GLU A 356 50.66 -14.32 -22.31
CA GLU A 356 49.38 -14.36 -22.99
C GLU A 356 48.22 -13.80 -22.16
N ARG A 357 47.27 -13.22 -22.89
CA ARG A 357 45.94 -12.81 -22.43
C ARG A 357 45.22 -13.94 -21.66
N PRO A 358 44.65 -13.70 -20.47
CA PRO A 358 43.83 -14.71 -19.83
C PRO A 358 42.43 -14.80 -20.46
N ALA A 359 42.14 -15.99 -20.99
CA ALA A 359 40.86 -16.40 -21.54
C ALA A 359 39.79 -16.69 -20.46
N LYS A 360 38.54 -16.54 -20.90
CA LYS A 360 37.28 -16.86 -20.21
C LYS A 360 37.31 -18.24 -19.52
N ARG A 361 37.19 -18.27 -18.19
CA ARG A 361 36.91 -19.51 -17.44
C ARG A 361 35.43 -19.87 -17.50
N LYS A 362 35.12 -20.93 -18.24
CA LYS A 362 33.91 -21.76 -18.08
C LYS A 362 34.00 -22.49 -16.73
N LYS A 363 32.95 -22.42 -15.92
CA LYS A 363 32.83 -23.22 -14.68
C LYS A 363 32.02 -24.48 -14.99
N ALA A 364 32.73 -25.57 -15.28
CA ALA A 364 32.18 -26.91 -15.31
C ALA A 364 32.07 -27.45 -13.88
N GLY A 365 31.07 -28.29 -13.67
CA GLY A 365 30.77 -28.93 -12.39
C GLY A 365 31.81 -29.96 -11.97
N THR A 366 31.88 -30.16 -10.67
CA THR A 366 32.59 -31.28 -10.06
C THR A 366 31.59 -32.01 -9.18
N GLY A 367 31.12 -33.15 -9.70
CA GLY A 367 30.56 -34.21 -8.87
C GLY A 367 31.68 -34.88 -8.07
N GLY A 368 31.34 -35.28 -6.85
CA GLY A 368 32.25 -35.96 -5.93
C GLY A 368 31.46 -36.75 -4.91
N SER A 369 30.99 -37.93 -5.30
CA SER A 369 30.46 -38.97 -4.43
C SER A 369 31.58 -39.54 -3.54
N LYS A 370 31.30 -39.82 -2.25
CA LYS A 370 31.55 -41.13 -1.60
C LYS A 370 31.14 -41.20 -0.12
N LYS A 371 30.35 -42.25 0.15
CA LYS A 371 30.38 -43.24 1.26
C LYS A 371 30.13 -42.85 2.72
N ALA A 372 28.93 -43.19 3.18
CA ALA A 372 28.59 -44.31 4.08
C ALA A 372 29.48 -44.65 5.31
N ALA A 373 28.91 -44.40 6.50
CA ALA A 373 28.82 -45.25 7.71
C ALA A 373 27.98 -44.44 8.72
N GLY A 374 27.03 -44.90 9.52
CA GLY A 374 26.68 -46.21 10.04
C GLY A 374 26.34 -46.01 11.52
N ARG A 375 25.12 -46.42 11.94
CA ARG A 375 24.70 -46.79 13.31
C ARG A 375 24.75 -45.72 14.43
N LYS A 376 23.58 -45.39 15.02
CA LYS A 376 23.08 -46.04 16.25
C LYS A 376 21.76 -45.42 16.72
N SER A 377 20.83 -46.32 17.00
CA SER A 377 19.66 -46.20 17.86
C SER A 377 19.99 -45.52 19.20
N GLY A 378 19.19 -44.52 19.57
CA GLY A 378 19.19 -43.91 20.89
C GLY A 378 17.76 -43.63 21.33
N SER A 379 17.12 -44.65 21.90
CA SER A 379 15.90 -44.51 22.71
C SER A 379 16.28 -43.76 24.00
N SER A 380 15.67 -42.62 24.26
CA SER A 380 15.59 -42.07 25.62
C SER A 380 14.14 -41.71 25.95
N LYS A 381 13.52 -42.70 26.60
CA LYS A 381 12.40 -42.62 27.53
C LYS A 381 12.69 -41.60 28.64
N ALA A 382 11.61 -41.09 29.25
CA ALA A 382 11.52 -40.19 30.40
C ALA A 382 11.65 -38.69 30.04
N ARG A 383 10.79 -37.79 30.52
CA ARG A 383 10.12 -37.79 31.81
C ARG A 383 8.89 -36.88 31.73
N GLY A 384 7.73 -37.44 32.08
CA GLY A 384 6.53 -36.64 32.31
C GLY A 384 6.75 -35.65 33.44
N LYS A 385 6.28 -34.42 33.23
CA LYS A 385 5.83 -33.55 34.31
C LYS A 385 4.46 -33.02 33.92
N ASN A 386 3.48 -33.44 34.73
CA ASN A 386 2.17 -32.83 34.86
C ASN A 386 2.31 -31.30 34.91
N PHE A 387 1.68 -30.62 33.96
CA PHE A 387 1.20 -29.25 34.11
C PHE A 387 -0.33 -29.31 34.05
N GLN A 388 -0.94 -29.84 35.12
CA GLN A 388 -2.28 -29.46 35.52
C GLN A 388 -2.11 -28.25 36.43
N GLY A 389 -2.55 -27.08 35.99
CA GLY A 389 -2.54 -25.89 36.83
C GLY A 389 -2.65 -24.61 36.03
N MET A 390 -3.84 -24.00 36.10
CA MET A 390 -4.14 -22.60 35.77
C MET A 390 -4.25 -22.26 34.28
N VAL A 391 -5.34 -22.72 33.67
CA VAL A 391 -5.99 -21.95 32.60
C VAL A 391 -6.89 -20.92 33.29
N PRO A 392 -6.78 -19.62 32.99
CA PRO A 392 -7.71 -18.61 33.50
C PRO A 392 -9.13 -18.89 32.99
N PRO A 393 -10.18 -18.58 33.78
CA PRO A 393 -11.55 -18.89 33.41
C PRO A 393 -11.91 -18.24 32.08
N LYS A 394 -12.37 -19.07 31.13
CA LYS A 394 -12.98 -18.65 29.87
C LYS A 394 -14.21 -17.81 30.20
N SER A 395 -14.16 -16.51 29.95
CA SER A 395 -15.34 -15.66 29.90
C SER A 395 -16.17 -16.04 28.66
N LYS A 396 -17.12 -16.95 28.85
CA LYS A 396 -18.25 -17.17 27.94
C LYS A 396 -19.32 -16.13 28.25
N GLU A 397 -19.25 -14.94 27.64
CA GLU A 397 -20.44 -14.09 27.48
C GLU A 397 -20.28 -13.29 26.18
N PHE A 398 -20.76 -13.87 25.07
CA PHE A 398 -21.14 -13.11 23.88
C PHE A 398 -22.64 -13.38 23.72
N VAL A 399 -23.46 -12.44 24.17
CA VAL A 399 -24.89 -12.42 23.91
C VAL A 399 -25.07 -11.63 22.62
N GLU A 400 -25.29 -12.35 21.51
CA GLU A 400 -25.95 -11.77 20.34
C GLU A 400 -27.41 -11.52 20.74
N SER A 401 -27.74 -10.27 21.06
CA SER A 401 -29.13 -9.83 21.20
C SER A 401 -29.67 -9.43 19.83
N ASP A 402 -30.30 -10.40 19.16
CA ASP A 402 -31.37 -10.14 18.21
C ASP A 402 -32.66 -9.91 19.01
N GLU A 403 -33.14 -8.67 19.10
CA GLU A 403 -34.55 -8.38 19.37
C GLU A 403 -35.00 -7.14 18.59
N ASP A 404 -35.80 -7.41 17.56
CA ASP A 404 -36.65 -6.47 16.84
C ASP A 404 -37.80 -5.98 17.73
N GLY A 405 -37.60 -4.85 18.40
CA GLY A 405 -38.67 -4.12 19.08
C GLY A 405 -39.30 -3.08 18.17
N ARG A 406 -40.25 -3.48 17.31
CA ARG A 406 -41.22 -2.56 16.70
C ARG A 406 -42.27 -2.19 17.73
N THR A 407 -42.17 -1.01 18.33
CA THR A 407 -43.28 -0.38 19.06
C THR A 407 -44.16 0.38 18.07
N VAL A 408 -45.40 -0.09 17.91
CA VAL A 408 -46.50 0.66 17.30
C VAL A 408 -47.10 1.52 18.40
N LEU A 409 -47.04 2.84 18.24
CA LEU A 409 -47.82 3.79 19.04
C LEU A 409 -49.21 3.93 18.40
N ALA A 410 -50.23 3.80 19.23
CA ALA A 410 -51.59 4.30 18.97
C ALA A 410 -51.74 5.65 19.67
#